data_AF-A0A9E2NYQ3-F1
#
_entry.id   AF-A0A9E2NYQ3-F1
#
_cell.length_a   1.000
_cell.length_b   1.000
_cell.length_c   1.000
_cell.angle_alpha   90.00
_cell.angle_beta   90.00
_cell.angle_gamma   90.00
#
_symmetry.space_group_name_H-M   'P 1'
#
loop_
_entity.id
_entity.type
_entity.pdbx_description
1 polymer ?
#
loop_
_entity_poly.entity_id
_entity_poly.type
_entity_poly.pdbx_seq_one_letter_code
_entity_poly.pdbx_strand_id
1 'polypeptide(L)'
;LGPESLHILQHYSYLIIQTTSKGMGSSLPPTKENDPLYFYDFTGEEALYDIVYHPDITPVMYRAMQAGCLVSNGYSMLQYQGYDQFRLFTGETY
;
A
#
# COMPACT_ATOMS: atom_id res chain seq x y z
N LEU A 1 -7.81 -7.84 8.47
CA LEU A 1 -7.85 -9.12 7.72
C LEU A 1 -6.95 -10.11 8.43
N GLY A 2 -7.32 -11.38 8.46
CA GLY A 2 -6.52 -12.47 9.02
C GLY A 2 -6.50 -13.69 8.09
N PRO A 3 -5.78 -14.76 8.49
CA PRO A 3 -5.64 -16.00 7.71
C PRO A 3 -6.95 -16.62 7.25
N GLU A 4 -8.05 -16.42 7.98
CA GLU A 4 -9.39 -16.87 7.61
C GLU A 4 -9.89 -16.29 6.26
N SER A 5 -9.30 -15.20 5.79
CA SER A 5 -9.64 -14.54 4.52
C SER A 5 -8.85 -15.08 3.31
N LEU A 6 -7.94 -16.04 3.51
CA LEU A 6 -6.96 -16.45 2.49
C LEU A 6 -7.61 -16.93 1.19
N HIS A 7 -8.65 -17.77 1.27
CA HIS A 7 -9.35 -18.28 0.08
C HIS A 7 -9.98 -17.15 -0.75
N ILE A 8 -10.49 -16.11 -0.10
CA ILE A 8 -11.09 -14.95 -0.79
C ILE A 8 -9.99 -14.15 -1.47
N LEU A 9 -8.89 -13.87 -0.76
CA LEU A 9 -7.76 -13.12 -1.31
C LEU A 9 -7.15 -13.84 -2.52
N GLN A 10 -6.91 -15.15 -2.45
CA GLN A 10 -6.37 -15.94 -3.57
C GLN A 10 -7.23 -15.89 -4.84
N HIS A 11 -8.52 -15.63 -4.72
CA HIS A 11 -9.43 -15.54 -5.87
C HIS A 11 -9.63 -14.11 -6.37
N TYR A 12 -9.41 -13.10 -5.52
CA TYR A 12 -9.74 -11.70 -5.79
C TYR A 12 -8.60 -10.73 -5.41
N SER A 13 -7.34 -11.10 -5.70
CA SER A 13 -6.15 -10.32 -5.34
C SER A 13 -5.56 -9.47 -6.46
N TYR A 14 -6.22 -9.37 -7.62
CA TYR A 14 -5.68 -8.60 -8.75
C TYR A 14 -5.28 -7.16 -8.37
N LEU A 15 -6.10 -6.49 -7.55
CA LEU A 15 -5.80 -5.17 -6.98
C LEU A 15 -6.02 -5.20 -5.47
N ILE A 16 -4.96 -4.90 -4.72
CA ILE A 16 -4.98 -4.79 -3.26
C ILE A 16 -4.72 -3.34 -2.89
N ILE A 17 -5.63 -2.75 -2.11
CA ILE A 17 -5.48 -1.39 -1.58
C ILE A 17 -5.40 -1.48 -0.06
N GLN A 18 -4.22 -1.22 0.49
CA GLN A 18 -4.01 -1.09 1.94
C GLN A 18 -4.42 0.34 2.33
N THR A 19 -5.41 0.47 3.22
CA THR A 19 -5.88 1.77 3.74
C THR A 19 -5.79 1.91 5.26
N THR A 20 -4.95 1.11 5.91
CA THR A 20 -4.74 1.11 7.37
C THR A 20 -3.42 1.79 7.74
N SER A 21 -3.20 2.09 9.02
CA SER A 21 -1.92 2.64 9.48
C SER A 21 -0.78 1.62 9.57
N LYS A 22 -1.03 0.33 9.33
CA LYS A 22 0.03 -0.70 9.43
C LYS A 22 1.11 -0.48 8.37
N GLY A 23 2.35 -0.36 8.84
CA GLY A 23 3.52 -0.05 8.01
C GLY A 23 4.02 1.38 8.20
N MET A 24 3.19 2.29 8.70
CA MET A 24 3.55 3.69 8.95
C MET A 24 4.71 3.80 9.95
N GLY A 25 5.78 4.48 9.56
CA GLY A 25 6.98 4.67 10.38
C GLY A 25 7.69 3.37 10.78
N SER A 26 7.35 2.25 10.15
CA SER A 26 7.96 0.96 10.44
C SER A 26 9.26 0.76 9.66
N SER A 27 10.09 -0.18 10.12
CA SER A 27 11.26 -0.66 9.41
C SER A 27 11.06 -2.11 8.97
N LEU A 28 11.86 -2.54 7.99
CA LEU A 28 12.04 -3.96 7.69
C LEU A 28 12.72 -4.69 8.88
N PRO A 29 12.57 -6.02 9.01
CA PRO A 29 11.82 -6.94 8.14
C PRO A 29 10.28 -6.94 8.38
N PRO A 30 9.50 -7.55 7.47
CA PRO A 30 8.06 -7.76 7.67
C PRO A 30 7.76 -8.69 8.85
N THR A 31 6.79 -8.30 9.67
CA THR A 31 6.27 -9.05 10.82
C THR A 31 4.75 -8.96 10.86
N LYS A 32 4.11 -9.77 11.71
CA LYS A 32 2.66 -9.71 11.94
C LYS A 32 2.20 -8.33 12.43
N GLU A 33 3.06 -7.58 13.11
CA GLU A 33 2.77 -6.28 13.69
C GLU A 33 2.78 -5.19 12.63
N ASN A 34 3.77 -5.17 11.74
CA ASN A 34 3.98 -4.10 10.75
C ASN A 34 3.44 -4.41 9.35
N ASP A 35 3.09 -5.67 9.04
CA ASP A 35 2.54 -6.09 7.76
C ASP A 35 1.05 -6.52 7.91
N PRO A 36 0.11 -5.82 7.25
CA PRO A 36 -1.32 -6.15 7.32
C PRO A 36 -1.69 -7.47 6.62
N LEU A 37 -0.82 -7.99 5.75
CA LEU A 37 -1.01 -9.20 4.96
C LEU A 37 0.10 -10.23 5.24
N TYR A 38 0.65 -10.25 6.45
CA TYR A 38 1.74 -11.16 6.87
C TYR A 38 1.49 -12.66 6.60
N PHE A 39 0.23 -13.05 6.38
CA PHE A 39 -0.24 -14.42 6.14
C PHE A 39 -0.54 -14.73 4.66
N TYR A 40 -0.38 -13.76 3.76
CA TYR A 40 -0.68 -13.86 2.34
C TYR A 40 0.63 -13.91 1.54
N ASP A 41 0.78 -14.89 0.66
CA ASP A 41 1.90 -14.99 -0.27
C ASP A 41 1.50 -14.38 -1.61
N PHE A 42 2.27 -13.39 -2.06
CA PHE A 42 2.07 -12.74 -3.34
C PHE A 42 2.49 -13.66 -4.49
N THR A 43 1.72 -13.66 -5.59
CA THR A 43 2.02 -14.46 -6.79
C THR A 43 2.87 -13.69 -7.80
N GLY A 44 2.93 -12.36 -7.69
CA GLY A 44 3.60 -11.48 -8.64
C GLY A 44 2.65 -10.90 -9.70
N GLU A 45 1.39 -11.34 -9.73
CA GLU A 45 0.37 -10.86 -10.67
C GLU A 45 -0.46 -9.71 -10.07
N GLU A 46 -0.33 -9.46 -8.76
CA GLU A 46 -1.09 -8.43 -8.06
C GLU A 46 -0.56 -7.02 -8.33
N ALA A 47 -1.47 -6.05 -8.29
CA ALA A 47 -1.15 -4.66 -8.04
C ALA A 47 -1.42 -4.30 -6.58
N LEU A 48 -0.42 -3.77 -5.87
CA LEU A 48 -0.55 -3.30 -4.49
C LEU A 48 -0.42 -1.78 -4.43
N TYR A 49 -1.43 -1.12 -3.87
CA TYR A 49 -1.39 0.28 -3.50
C TYR A 49 -1.48 0.44 -1.98
N ASP A 50 -0.47 1.05 -1.35
CA ASP A 50 -0.45 1.32 0.08
C ASP A 50 -0.60 2.83 0.32
N ILE A 51 -1.61 3.28 1.07
CA ILE A 51 -1.81 4.72 1.32
C ILE A 51 -0.72 5.32 2.20
N VAL A 52 0.07 4.49 2.90
CA VAL A 52 1.19 4.95 3.69
C VAL A 52 2.26 5.52 2.74
N TYR A 53 2.74 6.73 3.02
CA TYR A 53 3.80 7.40 2.26
C TYR A 53 5.13 7.50 3.02
N HIS A 54 5.16 7.14 4.31
CA HIS A 54 6.37 7.12 5.11
C HIS A 54 6.41 5.87 6.00
N PRO A 55 7.40 4.97 5.84
CA PRO A 55 8.54 5.05 4.90
C PRO A 55 8.11 4.91 3.43
N ASP A 56 9.04 5.19 2.50
CA ASP A 56 8.79 5.09 1.05
C ASP A 56 8.40 3.66 0.61
N ILE A 57 8.95 2.64 1.29
CA ILE A 57 8.65 1.23 1.08
C ILE A 57 8.22 0.62 2.41
N THR A 58 6.94 0.27 2.54
CA THR A 58 6.42 -0.44 3.72
C THR A 58 6.76 -1.93 3.67
N PRO A 59 6.65 -2.67 4.79
CA PRO A 59 6.96 -4.10 4.80
C PRO A 59 6.11 -4.96 3.86
N VAL A 60 4.84 -4.62 3.67
CA VAL A 60 3.97 -5.33 2.69
C VAL A 60 4.39 -5.01 1.25
N MET A 61 4.75 -3.76 0.96
CA MET A 61 5.32 -3.37 -0.33
C MET A 61 6.60 -4.14 -0.61
N TYR A 62 7.49 -4.25 0.37
CA TYR A 62 8.74 -5.00 0.20
C TYR A 62 8.48 -6.44 -0.24
N ARG A 63 7.55 -7.17 0.42
CA ARG A 63 7.22 -8.54 0.01
C ARG A 63 6.58 -8.63 -1.37
N ALA A 64 5.63 -7.74 -1.68
CA ALA A 64 5.00 -7.69 -2.99
C ALA A 64 6.02 -7.42 -4.11
N MET A 65 6.95 -6.47 -3.90
CA MET A 65 8.04 -6.21 -4.83
C MET A 65 8.96 -7.42 -5.02
N GLN A 66 9.28 -8.17 -3.94
CA GLN A 66 10.07 -9.40 -4.06
C GLN A 66 9.37 -10.50 -4.87
N ALA A 67 8.03 -10.54 -4.86
CA ALA A 67 7.24 -11.45 -5.68
C ALA A 67 7.07 -10.99 -7.15
N GLY A 68 7.44 -9.73 -7.47
CA GLY A 68 7.31 -9.17 -8.82
C GLY A 68 6.03 -8.36 -9.06
N CYS A 69 5.24 -8.08 -8.01
CA CYS A 69 4.01 -7.30 -8.11
C CYS A 69 4.28 -5.85 -8.58
N LEU A 70 3.25 -5.23 -9.15
CA LEU A 70 3.22 -3.77 -9.35
C LEU A 70 2.91 -3.10 -8.02
N VAL A 71 3.73 -2.14 -7.59
CA VAL A 71 3.60 -1.52 -6.26
C VAL A 71 3.68 0.01 -6.35
N SER A 72 2.79 0.70 -5.63
CA SER A 72 2.85 2.15 -5.42
C SER A 72 2.45 2.50 -3.99
N ASN A 73 2.95 3.64 -3.50
CA ASN A 73 2.64 4.17 -2.17
C ASN A 73 1.73 5.42 -2.25
N GLY A 74 1.39 5.98 -1.09
CA GLY A 74 0.48 7.10 -0.96
C GLY A 74 1.09 8.49 -1.23
N TYR A 75 2.38 8.59 -1.57
CA TYR A 75 3.05 9.89 -1.70
C TYR A 75 2.43 10.75 -2.81
N SER A 76 2.17 10.15 -3.98
CA SER A 76 1.52 10.85 -5.09
C SER A 76 0.10 11.30 -4.73
N MET A 77 -0.66 10.47 -4.01
CA MET A 77 -1.97 10.86 -3.49
C MET A 77 -1.88 12.05 -2.54
N LEU A 78 -0.91 12.08 -1.62
CA LEU A 78 -0.66 13.22 -0.73
C LEU A 78 -0.36 14.50 -1.53
N GLN A 79 0.43 14.40 -2.60
CA GLN A 79 0.72 15.54 -3.48
C GLN A 79 -0.54 16.01 -4.21
N TYR A 80 -1.25 15.09 -4.88
CA TYR A 80 -2.41 15.44 -5.70
C TYR A 80 -3.54 16.05 -4.89
N GLN A 81 -3.82 15.53 -3.69
CA GLN A 81 -4.83 16.15 -2.82
C GLN A 81 -4.41 17.57 -2.41
N GLY A 82 -3.11 17.82 -2.20
CA GLY A 82 -2.59 19.15 -1.89
C GLY A 82 -2.68 20.11 -3.07
N TYR A 83 -2.38 19.64 -4.29
CA TYR A 83 -2.51 20.42 -5.52
C TYR A 83 -3.96 20.79 -5.81
N ASP A 84 -4.89 19.87 -5.61
CA ASP A 84 -6.31 20.15 -5.76
C ASP A 84 -6.81 21.15 -4.71
N GLN A 85 -6.38 21.01 -3.45
CA GLN A 85 -6.68 21.99 -2.41
C GLN A 85 -6.14 23.38 -2.76
N PHE A 86 -4.89 23.47 -3.21
CA PHE A 86 -4.29 24.73 -3.65
C PHE A 86 -5.13 25.38 -4.75
N ARG A 87 -5.44 24.62 -5.81
CA ARG A 87 -6.27 25.09 -6.93
C ARG A 87 -7.64 25.57 -6.49
N LEU A 88 -8.31 24.85 -5.58
CA LEU A 88 -9.62 25.21 -5.06
C LEU A 88 -9.59 26.49 -4.21
N PHE A 89 -8.49 26.76 -3.50
CA PHE A 89 -8.36 27.91 -2.62
C PHE A 89 -7.84 29.17 -3.31
N THR A 90 -6.98 29.03 -4.30
CA THR A 90 -6.31 30.17 -4.97
C THR A 90 -6.87 30.46 -6.35
N GLY A 91 -7.49 29.49 -7.01
CA GLY A 91 -7.83 29.55 -8.43
C GLY A 91 -6.64 29.32 -9.37
N GLU A 92 -5.43 29.10 -8.84
CA GLU A 92 -4.19 28.91 -9.59
C GLU A 92 -3.78 27.43 -9.63
N THR A 93 -3.06 27.01 -10.68
CA THR A 93 -2.47 25.66 -10.75
C THR A 93 -1.09 25.63 -10.08
N TYR A 94 -0.82 24.57 -9.32
CA TYR A 94 0.49 24.34 -8.67
C TYR A 94 1.57 23.90 -9.68
#